data_AF-A0A920SSI5-F1
#
_entry.id   AF-A0A920SSI5-F1
#
_cell.length_a   1.000
_cell.length_b   1.000
_cell.length_c   1.000
_cell.angle_alpha   90.00
_cell.angle_beta   90.00
_cell.angle_gamma   90.00
#
_symmetry.space_group_name_H-M   'P 1'
#
loop_
_entity.id
_entity.type
_entity.pdbx_description
1 polymer ?
#
loop_
_entity_poly.entity_id
_entity_poly.type
_entity_poly.pdbx_seq_one_letter_code
_entity_poly.pdbx_strand_id
1 'polypeptide(L)'
;MEVNDRPISRFPVPALSDLPDDIRDRIVEVQEKSGFVPNVFLALAHRPPEFRAFFDYYDALMLGDGGLTKAEREMIVVSTSGANNCQYCVIAHGAILRIYAKDPWWRIRSRSTIARRTLAYVNRRCSALRTK
;
A
#
# COMPACT_ATOMS: atom_id res chain seq x y z
N MET A 1 -12.76 16.25 17.26
CA MET A 1 -12.11 15.28 16.36
C MET A 1 -11.39 14.29 17.27
N GLU A 2 -11.90 13.07 17.41
CA GLU A 2 -11.31 12.07 18.32
C GLU A 2 -9.88 11.79 17.86
N VAL A 3 -8.89 12.21 18.64
CA VAL A 3 -7.50 11.83 18.43
C VAL A 3 -7.39 10.41 18.98
N ASN A 4 -7.19 9.45 18.09
CA ASN A 4 -7.04 8.06 18.48
C ASN A 4 -5.70 7.91 19.22
N ASP A 5 -5.73 7.82 20.55
CA ASP A 5 -4.56 7.75 21.44
C ASP A 5 -3.74 6.44 21.33
N ARG A 6 -4.07 5.55 20.38
CA ARG A 6 -3.32 4.31 20.19
C ARG A 6 -2.01 4.59 19.45
N PRO A 7 -0.88 4.08 19.94
CA PRO A 7 0.40 4.25 19.26
C PRO A 7 0.36 3.59 17.87
N ILE A 8 0.74 4.36 16.84
CA ILE A 8 0.78 3.88 15.45
C ILE A 8 2.03 3.05 15.11
N SER A 9 3.05 3.13 15.96
CA SER A 9 4.34 2.45 15.82
C SER A 9 4.87 2.05 17.19
N ARG A 10 5.66 0.98 17.23
CA ARG A 10 6.46 0.61 18.41
C ARG A 10 7.67 1.53 18.60
N PHE A 11 8.19 2.08 17.50
CA PHE A 11 9.32 3.01 17.51
C PHE A 11 8.85 4.45 17.63
N PRO A 12 9.72 5.38 18.08
CA PRO A 12 9.40 6.79 18.15
C PRO A 12 8.96 7.32 16.78
N VAL A 13 7.87 8.08 16.77
CA VAL A 13 7.38 8.78 15.59
C VAL A 13 7.82 10.24 15.71
N PRO A 14 8.69 10.75 14.82
CA PRO A 14 9.17 12.13 14.91
C PRO A 14 8.04 13.13 14.63
N ALA A 15 8.11 14.32 15.24
CA ALA A 15 7.21 15.41 14.89
C ALA A 15 7.55 15.93 13.49
N LEU A 16 6.54 16.41 12.75
CA LEU A 16 6.76 16.95 11.40
C LEU A 16 7.73 18.13 11.38
N SER A 17 7.80 18.92 12.46
CA SER A 17 8.73 20.04 12.63
C SER A 17 10.20 19.61 12.63
N ASP A 18 10.47 18.37 13.00
CA ASP A 18 11.82 17.85 13.20
C ASP A 18 12.31 17.08 11.96
N LEU A 19 11.45 16.92 10.95
CA LEU A 19 11.77 16.24 9.72
C LEU A 19 12.47 17.17 8.72
N PRO A 20 13.42 16.63 7.93
CA PRO A 20 13.95 17.30 6.76
C PRO A 20 12.83 17.77 5.82
N ASP A 21 13.05 18.91 5.16
CA ASP A 21 12.04 19.58 4.33
C ASP A 21 11.51 18.67 3.22
N ASP A 22 12.37 17.91 2.53
CA ASP A 22 11.97 17.00 1.46
C ASP A 22 10.99 15.90 1.91
N ILE A 23 11.17 15.37 3.13
CA ILE A 23 10.27 14.37 3.71
C ILE A 23 8.96 15.03 4.16
N ARG A 24 9.05 16.22 4.76
CA ARG A 24 7.88 16.98 5.20
C ARG A 24 6.98 17.34 4.02
N ASP A 25 7.57 17.86 2.94
CA ASP A 25 6.87 18.25 1.73
C ASP A 25 6.13 17.07 1.12
N ARG A 26 6.79 15.91 1.05
CA ARG A 26 6.16 14.67 0.58
C ARG A 26 4.98 14.23 1.45
N ILE A 27 5.08 14.37 2.77
CA ILE A 27 4.00 14.05 3.70
C ILE A 27 2.80 15.00 3.51
N VAL A 28 3.07 16.29 3.37
CA VAL A 28 2.05 17.33 3.14
C VAL A 28 1.36 17.10 1.81
N GLU A 29 2.11 16.82 0.73
CA GLU A 29 1.54 16.53 -0.59
C GLU A 29 0.57 15.33 -0.55
N VAL A 30 0.93 14.27 0.17
CA VAL A 30 0.04 13.12 0.36
C VAL A 30 -1.18 13.52 1.19
N GLN A 31 -1.02 14.29 2.26
CA GLN A 31 -2.13 14.78 3.07
C GLN A 31 -3.14 15.57 2.23
N GLU A 32 -2.68 16.44 1.34
CA GLU A 32 -3.53 17.22 0.44
C GLU A 32 -4.31 16.33 -0.54
N LYS A 33 -3.66 15.27 -1.04
CA LYS A 33 -4.28 14.33 -1.98
C LYS A 33 -5.27 13.36 -1.33
N SER A 34 -4.96 12.81 -0.16
CA SER A 34 -5.80 11.81 0.52
C SER A 34 -6.70 12.36 1.62
N GLY A 35 -6.50 13.61 2.05
CA GLY A 35 -7.22 14.23 3.18
C GLY A 35 -6.72 13.77 4.56
N PHE A 36 -5.73 12.88 4.61
CA PHE A 36 -5.06 12.40 5.82
C PHE A 36 -3.66 11.88 5.48
N VAL A 37 -2.79 11.74 6.49
CA VAL A 37 -1.45 11.15 6.34
C VAL A 37 -1.50 9.67 6.67
N PRO A 38 -1.16 8.74 5.75
CA PRO A 38 -1.05 7.32 6.07
C PRO A 38 0.07 7.07 7.08
N ASN A 39 -0.20 6.30 8.14
CA ASN A 39 0.73 6.10 9.26
C ASN A 39 2.12 5.58 8.85
N VAL A 40 2.24 4.84 7.74
CA VAL A 40 3.54 4.36 7.24
C VAL A 40 4.52 5.49 6.92
N PHE A 41 4.02 6.66 6.46
CA PHE A 41 4.86 7.83 6.22
C PHE A 41 5.47 8.33 7.53
N LEU A 42 4.65 8.51 8.55
CA LEU A 42 5.09 8.97 9.88
C LEU A 42 6.00 7.95 10.56
N ALA A 43 5.67 6.67 10.48
CA ALA A 43 6.45 5.61 11.13
C ALA A 43 7.83 5.42 10.48
N LEU A 44 7.94 5.45 9.15
CA LEU A 44 9.23 5.32 8.46
C LEU A 44 10.06 6.60 8.50
N ALA A 45 9.44 7.77 8.70
CA ALA A 45 10.15 9.03 8.83
C ALA A 45 11.11 9.06 10.05
N HIS A 46 10.96 8.13 11.00
CA HIS A 46 11.94 7.88 12.06
C HIS A 46 13.36 7.63 11.51
N ARG A 47 13.48 7.07 10.29
CA ARG A 47 14.74 6.80 9.60
C ARG A 47 14.72 7.44 8.21
N PRO A 48 15.12 8.72 8.08
CA PRO A 48 15.04 9.47 6.81
C PRO A 48 15.68 8.78 5.59
N PRO A 49 16.88 8.15 5.67
CA PRO A 49 17.44 7.46 4.51
C PRO A 49 16.60 6.24 4.08
N GLU A 50 16.06 5.49 5.04
CA GLU A 50 15.21 4.32 4.78
C GLU A 50 13.86 4.74 4.20
N PHE A 51 13.28 5.84 4.69
CA PHE A 51 12.06 6.44 4.14
C PHE A 51 12.23 6.77 2.66
N ARG A 52 13.31 7.46 2.28
CA ARG A 52 13.58 7.85 0.88
C ARG A 52 13.69 6.62 -0.01
N ALA A 53 14.57 5.68 0.37
CA ALA A 53 14.77 4.46 -0.39
C ALA A 53 13.49 3.63 -0.54
N PHE A 54 12.68 3.54 0.52
CA PHE A 54 11.40 2.83 0.49
C PHE A 54 10.43 3.44 -0.52
N PHE A 55 10.26 4.75 -0.45
CA PHE A 55 9.28 5.43 -1.28
C PHE A 55 9.71 5.60 -2.74
N ASP A 56 11.01 5.73 -3.01
CA ASP A 56 11.55 5.69 -4.36
C ASP A 56 11.28 4.31 -5.01
N TYR A 57 11.48 3.24 -4.24
CA TYR A 57 11.17 1.89 -4.71
C TYR A 57 9.66 1.66 -4.87
N TYR A 58 8.86 2.18 -3.94
CA TYR A 58 7.39 2.14 -4.03
C TYR A 58 6.90 2.80 -5.32
N ASP A 59 7.37 4.02 -5.62
CA ASP A 59 6.94 4.76 -6.80
C ASP A 59 7.34 4.02 -8.08
N ALA A 60 8.58 3.53 -8.14
CA ALA A 60 9.07 2.76 -9.29
C ALA A 60 8.17 1.55 -9.60
N LEU A 61 7.70 0.83 -8.57
CA LEU A 61 6.86 -0.36 -8.74
C LEU A 61 5.37 -0.06 -8.90
N MET A 62 4.83 0.89 -8.14
CA MET A 62 3.39 1.10 -8.01
C MET A 62 2.89 2.18 -8.96
N LEU A 63 3.72 3.17 -9.29
CA LEU A 63 3.37 4.27 -10.17
C LEU A 63 4.07 4.21 -11.53
N GLY A 64 5.24 3.56 -11.60
CA GLY A 64 6.01 3.41 -12.85
C GLY A 64 5.29 2.62 -13.94
N ASP A 65 5.76 2.74 -15.17
CA ASP A 65 5.18 2.05 -16.32
C ASP A 65 5.41 0.53 -16.24
N GLY A 66 4.43 -0.25 -16.70
CA GLY A 66 4.55 -1.71 -16.75
C GLY A 66 3.29 -2.40 -17.25
N GLY A 67 3.37 -3.73 -17.44
CA GLY A 67 2.27 -4.54 -17.98
C GLY A 67 1.09 -4.78 -17.02
N LEU A 68 1.20 -4.36 -15.76
CA LEU A 68 0.17 -4.51 -14.74
C LEU A 68 -0.56 -3.18 -14.50
N THR A 69 -1.88 -3.23 -14.52
CA THR A 69 -2.75 -2.12 -14.10
C THR A 69 -2.60 -1.84 -12.60
N LYS A 70 -3.01 -0.65 -12.16
CA LYS A 70 -2.98 -0.26 -10.74
C LYS A 70 -3.77 -1.23 -9.85
N ALA A 71 -4.93 -1.69 -10.30
CA ALA A 71 -5.73 -2.67 -9.57
C ALA A 71 -5.03 -4.04 -9.44
N GLU A 72 -4.30 -4.48 -10.47
CA GLU A 72 -3.54 -5.74 -10.42
C GLU A 72 -2.38 -5.66 -9.43
N ARG A 73 -1.66 -4.53 -9.41
CA ARG A 73 -0.56 -4.30 -8.46
C ARG A 73 -1.09 -4.36 -7.02
N GLU A 74 -2.17 -3.65 -6.74
CA GLU A 74 -2.81 -3.68 -5.42
C GLU A 74 -3.36 -5.07 -5.05
N MET A 75 -3.86 -5.84 -6.02
CA MET A 75 -4.30 -7.22 -5.80
C MET A 75 -3.14 -8.12 -5.34
N ILE A 76 -1.95 -7.97 -5.95
CA ILE A 76 -0.75 -8.69 -5.52
C ILE A 76 -0.39 -8.29 -4.09
N VAL A 77 -0.34 -6.99 -3.78
CA VAL A 77 0.01 -6.48 -2.45
C VAL A 77 -0.95 -7.00 -1.38
N VAL A 78 -2.26 -6.88 -1.59
CA VAL A 78 -3.27 -7.40 -0.65
C VAL A 78 -3.12 -8.90 -0.47
N SER A 79 -2.75 -9.62 -1.53
CA SER A 79 -2.64 -11.07 -1.48
C SER A 79 -1.47 -11.55 -0.65
N THR A 80 -0.28 -11.00 -0.91
CA THR A 80 0.93 -11.31 -0.17
C THR A 80 0.81 -10.83 1.28
N SER A 81 0.21 -9.66 1.50
CA SER A 81 -0.07 -9.12 2.84
C SER A 81 -0.98 -10.03 3.67
N GLY A 82 -2.03 -10.56 3.05
CA GLY A 82 -2.94 -11.51 3.69
C GLY A 82 -2.26 -12.84 4.03
N ALA A 83 -1.35 -13.32 3.18
CA ALA A 83 -0.54 -14.51 3.45
C ALA A 83 0.46 -14.27 4.60
N ASN A 84 1.02 -13.05 4.69
CA ASN A 84 2.00 -12.66 5.70
C ASN A 84 1.36 -12.08 6.98
N ASN A 85 0.04 -12.12 7.13
CA ASN A 85 -0.65 -11.58 8.30
C ASN A 85 -0.32 -10.09 8.57
N CYS A 86 0.01 -9.28 7.54
CA CYS A 86 0.27 -7.84 7.71
C CYS A 86 -1.04 -7.06 7.82
N GLN A 87 -1.45 -6.70 9.04
CA GLN A 87 -2.70 -5.97 9.28
C GLN A 87 -2.72 -4.60 8.57
N TYR A 88 -1.68 -3.79 8.71
CA TYR A 88 -1.61 -2.46 8.08
C TYR A 88 -1.79 -2.55 6.56
N CYS A 89 -0.99 -3.42 5.93
CA CYS A 89 -0.97 -3.58 4.50
C CYS A 89 -2.32 -4.08 3.96
N VAL A 90 -2.93 -5.07 4.62
CA VAL A 90 -4.25 -5.61 4.24
C VAL A 90 -5.33 -4.54 4.26
N ILE A 91 -5.34 -3.68 5.29
CA ILE A 91 -6.36 -2.65 5.43
C ILE A 91 -6.12 -1.50 4.44
N ALA A 92 -4.89 -0.98 4.37
CA ALA A 92 -4.54 0.14 3.49
C ALA A 92 -4.70 -0.21 2.02
N HIS A 93 -3.98 -1.24 1.54
CA HIS A 93 -4.04 -1.65 0.14
C HIS A 93 -5.39 -2.28 -0.23
N GLY A 94 -6.09 -2.88 0.74
CA GLY A 94 -7.47 -3.32 0.54
C GLY A 94 -8.42 -2.18 0.20
N ALA A 95 -8.25 -1.01 0.84
CA ALA A 95 -9.05 0.18 0.52
C ALA A 95 -8.70 0.73 -0.87
N ILE A 96 -7.41 0.85 -1.18
CA ILE A 96 -6.94 1.34 -2.48
C ILE A 96 -7.42 0.42 -3.62
N LEU A 97 -7.34 -0.90 -3.42
CA LEU A 97 -7.82 -1.88 -4.38
C LEU A 97 -9.31 -1.73 -4.67
N ARG A 98 -10.16 -1.53 -3.66
CA ARG A 98 -11.61 -1.32 -3.87
C ARG A 98 -11.88 -0.08 -4.73
N ILE A 99 -11.08 0.97 -4.57
CA ILE A 99 -11.18 2.19 -5.39
C ILE A 99 -10.77 1.90 -6.84
N TYR A 100 -9.60 1.30 -7.07
CA TYR A 100 -9.12 1.04 -8.42
C TYR A 100 -9.90 -0.05 -9.17
N ALA A 101 -10.37 -1.08 -8.46
CA ALA A 101 -11.21 -2.12 -9.04
C ALA A 101 -12.67 -1.68 -9.24
N LYS A 102 -13.08 -0.55 -8.63
CA LYS A 102 -14.47 -0.07 -8.59
C LYS A 102 -15.46 -1.14 -8.09
N ASP A 103 -15.00 -2.02 -7.20
CA ASP A 103 -15.78 -3.10 -6.61
C ASP A 103 -15.68 -3.05 -5.08
N PRO A 104 -16.73 -2.59 -4.37
CA PRO A 104 -16.74 -2.52 -2.91
C PRO A 104 -16.75 -3.91 -2.25
N TRP A 105 -17.16 -4.94 -2.99
CA TRP A 105 -17.25 -6.32 -2.52
C TRP A 105 -15.98 -7.12 -2.79
N TRP A 106 -14.85 -6.48 -3.12
CA TRP A 106 -13.56 -7.14 -3.09
C TRP A 106 -13.27 -7.65 -1.67
N ARG A 107 -13.66 -8.91 -1.45
CA ARG A 107 -13.74 -9.53 -0.13
C ARG A 107 -12.47 -10.33 0.13
N ILE A 108 -11.67 -9.84 1.07
CA ILE A 108 -10.60 -10.59 1.72
C ILE A 108 -11.28 -11.57 2.69
N ARG A 109 -11.90 -12.64 2.15
CA ARG A 109 -12.82 -13.49 2.92
C ARG A 109 -12.10 -14.60 3.71
N SER A 110 -10.94 -15.07 3.26
CA SER A 110 -10.11 -16.04 3.99
C SER A 110 -8.75 -16.29 3.32
N ARG A 111 -7.77 -16.82 4.07
CA ARG A 111 -6.44 -17.30 3.62
C ARG A 111 -6.48 -18.06 2.29
N SER A 112 -7.53 -18.83 2.03
CA SER A 112 -7.68 -19.69 0.86
C SER A 112 -8.49 -19.08 -0.29
N THR A 113 -9.12 -17.91 -0.10
CA THR A 113 -9.86 -17.20 -1.16
C THR A 113 -9.00 -16.15 -1.86
N ILE A 114 -8.11 -15.50 -1.11
CA ILE A 114 -7.09 -14.58 -1.64
C ILE A 114 -6.21 -15.31 -2.65
N ALA A 115 -5.58 -16.42 -2.22
CA ALA A 115 -4.77 -17.25 -3.10
C ALA A 115 -5.59 -17.74 -4.29
N ARG A 116 -6.82 -18.24 -4.11
CA ARG A 116 -7.61 -18.76 -5.23
C ARG A 116 -8.02 -17.69 -6.26
N ARG A 117 -8.41 -16.48 -5.85
CA ARG A 117 -8.78 -15.42 -6.81
C ARG A 117 -7.57 -14.81 -7.49
N THR A 118 -6.49 -14.55 -6.75
CA THR A 118 -5.25 -14.01 -7.33
C THR A 118 -4.55 -15.03 -8.21
N LEU A 119 -4.45 -16.30 -7.79
CA LEU A 119 -3.90 -17.37 -8.64
C LEU A 119 -4.80 -17.61 -9.86
N ALA A 120 -6.14 -17.55 -9.74
CA ALA A 120 -7.03 -17.69 -10.89
C ALA A 120 -6.99 -16.49 -11.84
N TYR A 121 -6.66 -15.29 -11.35
CA TYR A 121 -6.45 -14.11 -12.18
C TYR A 121 -5.09 -14.17 -12.88
N VAL A 122 -4.01 -14.42 -12.13
CA VAL A 122 -2.64 -14.59 -12.66
C VAL A 122 -2.56 -15.76 -13.64
N ASN A 123 -3.13 -16.93 -13.31
CA ASN A 123 -3.14 -18.08 -14.22
C ASN A 123 -3.87 -17.79 -15.53
N ARG A 124 -5.00 -17.06 -15.50
CA ARG A 124 -5.73 -16.69 -16.72
C ARG A 124 -4.95 -15.73 -17.61
N ARG A 125 -4.14 -14.84 -17.04
CA ARG A 125 -3.30 -13.92 -17.81
C ARG A 125 -2.02 -14.60 -18.32
N CYS A 126 -1.35 -15.41 -17.51
CA CYS A 126 -0.20 -16.22 -17.93
C CYS A 126 -0.57 -17.22 -19.04
N SER A 127 -1.76 -17.80 -19.01
CA SER A 127 -2.23 -18.64 -20.12
C SER A 127 -2.48 -17.84 -21.40
N ALA A 128 -3.03 -16.62 -21.29
CA ALA A 128 -3.27 -15.74 -22.44
C ALA A 128 -1.97 -15.19 -23.06
N LEU A 129 -0.88 -15.14 -22.30
CA LEU A 129 0.46 -14.75 -22.78
C LEU A 129 1.27 -15.92 -23.35
N ARG A 130 0.88 -17.18 -23.12
CA ARG A 130 1.53 -18.37 -23.70
C ARG A 130 0.98 -18.78 -25.07
N THR A 131 -0.15 -18.22 -25.48
CA THR A 131 -0.82 -18.50 -26.76
C THR A 131 -0.56 -17.42 -27.81
N LYS A 132 0.46 -16.59 -27.61
CA LYS A 132 1.05 -15.67 -28.60
C LYS A 132 2.52 -16.01 -28.73
#